data_AF-A0A9D7EC62-F1
#
_entry.id   AF-A0A9D7EC62-F1
#
_cell.length_a   1.000
_cell.length_b   1.000
_cell.length_c   1.000
_cell.angle_alpha   90.00
_cell.angle_beta   90.00
_cell.angle_gamma   90.00
#
_symmetry.space_group_name_H-M   'P 1'
#
loop_
_entity.id
_entity.type
_entity.pdbx_description
1 polymer ?
#
loop_
_entity_poly.entity_id
_entity_poly.type
_entity_poly.pdbx_seq_one_letter_code
_entity_poly.pdbx_strand_id
1 'polypeptide(L)'
;MNPLTNRAIAVPRSGAGHSAATAFATNKVLRNTYLLLSMTLLFSALAAGISASLKLPHPGLVITLVGYFGLLFLTTKFRDSALGLAFVFALTGFMGYTLGPIVSAYLQLPNGAQLVMTAMGATGAIFLGLSGYALVSRKDFSFMGGFLMVGILVAFLAGLGAIFFEIPALSLTVSAAFVLLMSGLILYQTSAIIQGGETNYIMATVTLFVSIFNLFTSLLHLLGFMNSSD
;
A
#
# COMPACT_ATOMS: atom_id res chain seq x y z
N MET A 1 57.67 33.39 33.96
CA MET A 1 56.59 33.96 33.11
C MET A 1 56.59 33.19 31.80
N ASN A 2 55.59 32.34 31.55
CA ASN A 2 55.33 31.78 30.23
C ASN A 2 53.81 31.65 30.09
N PRO A 3 53.15 32.46 29.24
CA PRO A 3 51.70 32.44 29.13
C PRO A 3 51.25 31.19 28.37
N LEU A 4 50.39 30.39 29.01
CA LEU A 4 49.70 29.26 28.40
C LEU A 4 48.87 29.79 27.23
N THR A 5 49.30 29.47 26.02
CA THR A 5 48.58 29.74 24.77
C THR A 5 47.34 28.85 24.74
N ASN A 6 46.22 29.43 25.18
CA ASN A 6 44.89 28.88 25.05
C ASN A 6 44.52 28.75 23.56
N ARG A 7 44.90 27.64 22.93
CA ARG A 7 44.44 27.30 21.58
C ARG A 7 42.99 26.84 21.68
N ALA A 8 42.08 27.76 21.42
CA ALA A 8 40.68 27.45 21.16
C ALA A 8 40.61 26.47 19.98
N ILE A 9 40.34 25.20 20.28
CA ILE A 9 39.98 24.19 19.28
C ILE A 9 38.58 24.56 18.79
N ALA A 10 38.50 25.17 17.61
CA ALA A 10 37.23 25.37 16.93
C ALA A 10 36.69 24.00 16.51
N VAL A 11 35.69 23.49 17.24
CA VAL A 11 34.93 22.30 16.84
C VAL A 11 34.15 22.68 15.56
N PRO A 12 34.41 22.03 14.41
CA PRO A 12 33.64 22.31 13.21
C PRO A 12 32.18 21.89 13.45
N ARG A 13 31.24 22.85 13.32
CA ARG A 13 29.79 22.58 13.37
C ARG A 13 29.38 21.79 12.11
N SER A 14 29.57 20.48 12.14
CA SER A 14 29.22 19.53 11.07
C SER A 14 27.71 19.21 10.98
N GLY A 15 26.86 19.79 11.84
CA GLY A 15 25.44 19.45 11.93
C GLY A 15 24.53 19.98 10.81
N ALA A 16 24.88 21.10 10.18
CA ALA A 16 24.00 21.71 9.16
C ALA A 16 24.04 20.96 7.81
N GLY A 17 25.20 20.47 7.38
CA GLY A 17 25.36 19.72 6.13
C GLY A 17 24.72 18.33 6.15
N HIS A 18 24.82 17.63 7.29
CA HIS A 18 24.20 16.31 7.47
C HIS A 18 22.66 16.40 7.52
N SER A 19 22.12 17.42 8.20
CA SER A 19 20.66 17.62 8.29
C SER A 19 20.04 17.94 6.93
N ALA A 20 20.71 18.77 6.12
CA ALA A 20 20.26 19.07 4.77
C ALA A 20 20.33 17.84 3.85
N ALA A 21 21.45 17.10 3.87
CA ALA A 21 21.62 15.89 3.05
C ALA A 21 20.57 14.80 3.36
N THR A 22 20.26 14.59 4.65
CA THR A 22 19.21 13.65 5.06
C THR A 22 17.82 14.10 4.59
N ALA A 23 17.50 15.39 4.71
CA ALA A 23 16.22 15.92 4.22
C ALA A 23 16.06 15.77 2.68
N PHE A 24 17.15 15.97 1.92
CA PHE A 24 17.15 15.75 0.47
C PHE A 24 16.92 14.27 0.11
N ALA A 25 17.54 13.35 0.84
CA ALA A 25 17.35 11.90 0.64
C ALA A 25 15.90 11.48 0.91
N THR A 26 15.32 11.90 2.03
CA THR A 26 13.91 11.65 2.39
C THR A 26 12.95 12.15 1.30
N ASN A 27 13.14 13.40 0.85
CA ASN A 27 12.27 13.98 -0.18
C ASN A 27 12.38 13.23 -1.52
N LYS A 28 13.58 12.77 -1.88
CA LYS A 28 13.81 11.94 -3.07
C LYS A 28 13.05 10.60 -2.98
N VAL A 29 13.15 9.90 -1.84
CA VAL A 29 12.42 8.64 -1.64
C VAL A 29 10.93 8.89 -1.75
N LEU A 30 10.42 9.90 -1.06
CA LEU A 30 9.00 10.25 -1.07
C LEU A 30 8.49 10.51 -2.49
N ARG A 31 9.13 11.43 -3.23
CA ARG A 31 8.74 11.75 -4.60
C ARG A 31 8.74 10.51 -5.50
N ASN A 32 9.79 9.70 -5.43
CA ASN A 32 9.91 8.50 -6.26
C ASN A 32 8.86 7.45 -5.89
N THR A 33 8.56 7.27 -4.60
CA THR A 33 7.52 6.36 -4.12
C THR A 33 6.15 6.75 -4.67
N TYR A 34 5.75 8.02 -4.53
CA TYR A 34 4.44 8.48 -5.00
C TYR A 34 4.33 8.49 -6.54
N LEU A 35 5.42 8.78 -7.25
CA LEU A 35 5.46 8.70 -8.71
C LEU A 35 5.30 7.26 -9.18
N LEU A 36 6.10 6.33 -8.65
CA LEU A 36 6.00 4.92 -9.00
C LEU A 36 4.64 4.32 -8.59
N LEU A 37 4.14 4.70 -7.41
CA LEU A 37 2.83 4.27 -6.92
C LEU A 37 1.71 4.72 -7.87
N SER A 38 1.69 5.98 -8.30
CA SER A 38 0.65 6.46 -9.22
C SER A 38 0.71 5.77 -10.58
N MET A 39 1.92 5.57 -11.14
CA MET A 39 2.09 4.81 -12.38
C MET A 39 1.60 3.36 -12.26
N THR A 40 1.92 2.70 -11.14
CA THR A 40 1.56 1.30 -10.92
C THR A 40 0.07 1.11 -10.63
N LEU A 41 -0.57 2.06 -9.95
CA LEU A 41 -2.03 2.09 -9.76
C LEU A 41 -2.76 2.32 -11.10
N LEU A 42 -2.31 3.26 -11.92
CA LEU A 42 -2.87 3.48 -13.27
C LEU A 42 -2.72 2.22 -14.13
N PHE A 43 -1.54 1.61 -14.14
CA PHE A 43 -1.30 0.37 -14.86
C PHE A 43 -2.20 -0.77 -14.37
N SER A 44 -2.34 -0.94 -13.05
CA SER A 44 -3.22 -1.95 -12.44
C SER A 44 -4.69 -1.69 -12.78
N ALA A 45 -5.13 -0.44 -12.80
CA ALA A 45 -6.50 -0.07 -13.15
C ALA A 45 -6.81 -0.37 -14.63
N LEU A 46 -5.86 -0.08 -15.54
CA LEU A 46 -5.96 -0.45 -16.95
C LEU A 46 -6.00 -1.97 -17.12
N ALA A 47 -5.13 -2.71 -16.42
CA ALA A 47 -5.11 -4.16 -16.44
C ALA A 47 -6.45 -4.75 -15.94
N ALA A 48 -6.99 -4.23 -14.84
CA ALA A 48 -8.29 -4.63 -14.32
C ALA A 48 -9.43 -4.32 -15.31
N GLY A 49 -9.43 -3.14 -15.93
CA GLY A 49 -10.43 -2.74 -16.93
C GLY A 49 -10.41 -3.61 -18.18
N ILE A 50 -9.21 -3.90 -18.72
CA ILE A 50 -9.04 -4.81 -19.87
C ILE A 50 -9.50 -6.23 -19.49
N SER A 51 -9.16 -6.69 -18.29
CA SER A 51 -9.53 -8.03 -17.82
C SER A 51 -11.04 -8.16 -17.61
N ALA A 52 -11.68 -7.11 -17.11
CA ALA A 52 -13.13 -7.03 -16.95
C ALA A 52 -13.86 -6.97 -18.30
N SER A 53 -13.34 -6.23 -19.29
CA SER A 53 -13.95 -6.10 -20.61
C SER A 53 -13.83 -7.39 -21.44
N LEU A 54 -12.70 -8.10 -21.33
CA LEU A 54 -12.47 -9.39 -21.99
C LEU A 54 -13.13 -10.57 -21.27
N LYS A 55 -13.78 -10.35 -20.11
CA LYS A 55 -14.39 -11.38 -19.26
C LYS A 55 -13.43 -12.56 -19.01
N LEU A 56 -12.16 -12.26 -18.73
CA LEU A 56 -11.16 -13.29 -18.53
C LEU A 56 -11.51 -14.14 -17.31
N PRO A 57 -11.33 -15.47 -17.36
CA PRO A 57 -11.58 -16.33 -16.21
C PRO A 57 -10.61 -15.99 -15.07
N HIS A 58 -11.07 -16.13 -13.83
CA HIS A 58 -10.20 -15.92 -12.67
C HIS A 58 -9.06 -16.94 -12.68
N PRO A 59 -7.79 -16.52 -12.67
CA PRO A 59 -6.69 -17.46 -12.44
C PRO A 59 -6.96 -18.12 -11.08
N GLY A 60 -7.05 -19.44 -11.01
CA GLY A 60 -7.47 -20.13 -9.78
C GLY A 60 -6.62 -19.74 -8.55
N LEU A 61 -7.15 -19.97 -7.34
CA LEU A 61 -6.56 -19.54 -6.06
C LEU A 61 -5.07 -19.90 -5.89
N VAL A 62 -4.63 -21.05 -6.41
CA VAL A 62 -3.23 -21.47 -6.33
C VAL A 62 -2.33 -20.60 -7.22
N ILE A 63 -2.80 -20.26 -8.43
CA ILE A 63 -2.05 -19.42 -9.37
C ILE A 63 -1.96 -17.99 -8.84
N THR A 64 -3.04 -17.48 -8.22
CA THR A 64 -3.04 -16.14 -7.62
C THR A 64 -2.09 -16.05 -6.44
N LEU A 65 -2.12 -17.04 -5.53
CA LEU A 65 -1.18 -17.07 -4.40
C LEU A 65 0.28 -17.21 -4.88
N VAL A 66 0.56 -18.19 -5.75
CA VAL A 66 1.93 -18.44 -6.23
C VAL A 66 2.45 -17.26 -7.04
N GLY A 67 1.62 -16.69 -7.91
CA GLY A 67 1.96 -15.50 -8.69
C GLY A 67 2.20 -14.28 -7.80
N TYR A 68 1.32 -14.02 -6.84
CA TYR A 68 1.46 -12.91 -5.90
C TYR A 68 2.72 -13.04 -5.07
N PHE A 69 2.88 -14.12 -4.30
CA PHE A 69 4.03 -14.33 -3.42
C PHE A 69 5.34 -14.48 -4.20
N GLY A 70 5.31 -15.12 -5.36
CA GLY A 70 6.46 -15.24 -6.26
C GLY A 70 6.93 -13.88 -6.75
N LEU A 71 6.04 -13.05 -7.29
CA LEU A 71 6.38 -11.71 -7.76
C LEU A 71 6.78 -10.79 -6.60
N LEU A 72 6.17 -10.92 -5.42
CA LEU A 72 6.57 -10.20 -4.21
C LEU A 72 8.01 -10.54 -3.84
N PHE A 73 8.35 -11.83 -3.81
CA PHE A 73 9.71 -12.29 -3.53
C PHE A 73 10.72 -11.80 -4.58
N LEU A 74 10.37 -11.82 -5.87
CA LEU A 74 11.24 -11.28 -6.91
C LEU A 74 11.43 -9.77 -6.74
N THR A 75 10.37 -9.03 -6.40
CA THR A 75 10.45 -7.59 -6.16
C THR A 75 11.32 -7.27 -4.95
N THR A 76 11.19 -8.01 -3.85
CA THR A 76 12.04 -7.81 -2.67
C THR A 76 13.49 -8.20 -2.93
N LYS A 77 13.74 -9.27 -3.71
CA LYS A 77 15.09 -9.72 -4.09
C LYS A 77 15.80 -8.72 -5.00
N PHE A 78 15.08 -8.08 -5.91
CA PHE A 78 15.63 -7.13 -6.89
C PHE A 78 15.36 -5.66 -6.55
N ARG A 79 14.99 -5.37 -5.29
CA ARG A 79 14.62 -4.02 -4.82
C ARG A 79 15.70 -2.95 -4.98
N ASP A 80 16.96 -3.35 -5.10
CA ASP A 80 18.11 -2.44 -5.24
C ASP A 80 18.59 -2.34 -6.70
N SER A 81 17.82 -2.89 -7.66
CA SER A 81 18.15 -2.91 -9.09
C SER A 81 17.01 -2.35 -9.94
N ALA A 82 17.33 -1.92 -11.18
CA ALA A 82 16.34 -1.50 -12.17
C ALA A 82 15.31 -2.60 -12.50
N LEU A 83 15.71 -3.87 -12.38
CA LEU A 83 14.81 -5.02 -12.51
C LEU A 83 13.69 -5.01 -11.46
N GLY A 84 13.94 -4.45 -10.27
CA GLY A 84 12.92 -4.28 -9.24
C GLY A 84 11.72 -3.49 -9.76
N LEU A 85 11.96 -2.46 -10.59
CA LEU A 85 10.87 -1.67 -11.19
C LEU A 85 9.99 -2.52 -12.09
N ALA A 86 10.59 -3.35 -12.95
CA ALA A 86 9.87 -4.25 -13.82
C ALA A 86 9.04 -5.26 -13.01
N PHE A 87 9.57 -5.79 -11.90
CA PHE A 87 8.84 -6.70 -11.03
C PHE A 87 7.70 -6.02 -10.26
N VAL A 88 7.85 -4.74 -9.87
CA VAL A 88 6.72 -3.97 -9.30
C VAL A 88 5.59 -3.89 -10.32
N PHE A 89 5.88 -3.47 -11.57
CA PHE A 89 4.84 -3.41 -12.61
C PHE A 89 4.24 -4.79 -12.91
N ALA A 90 5.06 -5.85 -12.95
CA ALA A 90 4.55 -7.20 -13.12
C ALA A 90 3.62 -7.62 -11.97
N LEU A 91 4.00 -7.34 -10.72
CA LEU A 91 3.20 -7.59 -9.53
C LEU A 91 1.88 -6.81 -9.58
N THR A 92 1.92 -5.51 -9.86
CA THR A 92 0.72 -4.66 -9.87
C THR A 92 -0.18 -4.97 -11.05
N GLY A 93 0.37 -5.29 -12.22
CA GLY A 93 -0.38 -5.75 -13.38
C GLY A 93 -1.05 -7.10 -13.14
N PHE A 94 -0.34 -8.04 -12.52
CA PHE A 94 -0.90 -9.34 -12.12
C PHE A 94 -2.04 -9.15 -11.14
N MET A 95 -1.85 -8.33 -10.10
CA MET A 95 -2.91 -7.97 -9.14
C MET A 95 -4.11 -7.32 -9.85
N GLY A 96 -3.89 -6.38 -10.76
CA GLY A 96 -4.94 -5.79 -11.59
C GLY A 96 -5.71 -6.81 -12.44
N TYR A 97 -4.99 -7.75 -13.06
CA TYR A 97 -5.58 -8.86 -13.80
C TYR A 97 -6.48 -9.73 -12.90
N THR A 98 -6.02 -10.08 -11.70
CA THR A 98 -6.82 -10.87 -10.74
C THR A 98 -8.06 -10.12 -10.23
N LEU A 99 -7.99 -8.78 -10.17
CA LEU A 99 -9.11 -7.91 -9.82
C LEU A 99 -10.18 -7.83 -10.89
N GLY A 100 -9.81 -7.94 -12.18
CA GLY A 100 -10.75 -7.79 -13.30
C GLY A 100 -12.01 -8.66 -13.19
N PRO A 101 -11.89 -9.98 -12.96
CA PRO A 101 -13.04 -10.86 -12.75
C PRO A 101 -13.87 -10.49 -11.52
N ILE A 102 -13.22 -10.07 -10.42
CA ILE A 102 -13.90 -9.65 -9.19
C ILE A 102 -14.75 -8.41 -9.49
N VAL A 103 -14.15 -7.38 -10.09
CA VAL A 103 -14.85 -6.16 -10.50
C VAL A 103 -15.97 -6.48 -11.50
N SER A 104 -15.74 -7.38 -12.47
CA SER A 104 -16.76 -7.82 -13.42
C SER A 104 -17.98 -8.44 -12.75
N ALA A 105 -17.79 -9.22 -11.67
CA ALA A 105 -18.89 -9.77 -10.89
C ALA A 105 -19.73 -8.66 -10.23
N TYR A 106 -19.09 -7.64 -9.64
CA TYR A 106 -19.79 -6.49 -9.07
C TYR A 106 -20.47 -5.61 -10.12
N LEU A 107 -19.89 -5.48 -11.32
CA LEU A 107 -20.48 -4.70 -12.43
C LEU A 107 -21.78 -5.32 -12.96
N GLN A 108 -22.01 -6.61 -12.73
CA GLN A 108 -23.26 -7.30 -13.10
C GLN A 108 -24.41 -7.04 -12.11
N LEU A 109 -24.13 -6.47 -10.93
CA LEU A 109 -25.14 -6.11 -9.96
C LEU A 109 -25.89 -4.82 -10.37
N PRO A 110 -27.13 -4.63 -9.89
CA PRO A 110 -27.81 -3.34 -9.98
C PRO A 110 -26.92 -2.23 -9.39
N ASN A 111 -26.73 -1.14 -10.15
CA ASN A 111 -25.82 -0.03 -9.79
C ASN A 111 -24.34 -0.42 -9.60
N GLY A 112 -23.89 -1.57 -10.14
CA GLY A 112 -22.52 -2.07 -9.99
C GLY A 112 -21.41 -1.11 -10.43
N ALA A 113 -21.64 -0.34 -11.50
CA ALA A 113 -20.69 0.68 -11.94
C ALA A 113 -20.52 1.80 -10.91
N GLN A 114 -21.63 2.28 -10.33
CA GLN A 114 -21.61 3.30 -9.28
C GLN A 114 -20.93 2.76 -8.01
N LEU A 115 -21.19 1.49 -7.67
CA LEU A 115 -20.56 0.81 -6.54
C LEU A 115 -19.02 0.81 -6.67
N VAL A 116 -18.50 0.34 -7.81
CA VAL A 116 -17.06 0.28 -8.07
C VAL A 116 -16.44 1.67 -8.06
N MET A 117 -17.08 2.66 -8.71
CA MET A 117 -16.61 4.04 -8.70
C MET A 117 -16.59 4.66 -7.29
N THR A 118 -17.59 4.34 -6.47
CA THR A 118 -17.66 4.80 -5.07
C THR A 118 -16.55 4.16 -4.23
N ALA A 119 -16.32 2.85 -4.38
CA ALA A 119 -15.23 2.15 -3.71
C ALA A 119 -13.85 2.73 -4.11
N MET A 120 -13.63 2.99 -5.40
CA MET A 120 -12.40 3.61 -5.90
C MET A 120 -12.24 5.04 -5.36
N GLY A 121 -13.29 5.85 -5.41
CA GLY A 121 -13.28 7.23 -4.91
C GLY A 121 -12.99 7.30 -3.41
N ALA A 122 -13.66 6.45 -2.61
CA ALA A 122 -13.41 6.34 -1.17
C ALA A 122 -11.98 5.89 -0.87
N THR A 123 -11.46 4.90 -1.61
CA THR A 123 -10.08 4.43 -1.49
C THR A 123 -9.08 5.56 -1.75
N GLY A 124 -9.27 6.30 -2.84
CA GLY A 124 -8.44 7.45 -3.19
C GLY A 124 -8.50 8.55 -2.13
N ALA A 125 -9.70 8.88 -1.65
CA ALA A 125 -9.90 9.87 -0.59
C ALA A 125 -9.20 9.48 0.72
N ILE A 126 -9.31 8.22 1.15
CA ILE A 126 -8.66 7.72 2.36
C ILE A 126 -7.14 7.74 2.20
N PHE A 127 -6.62 7.21 1.09
CA PHE A 127 -5.19 7.20 0.84
C PHE A 127 -4.59 8.60 0.80
N LEU A 128 -5.19 9.51 0.04
CA LEU A 128 -4.72 10.89 -0.07
C LEU A 128 -4.87 11.66 1.25
N GLY A 129 -5.99 11.47 1.95
CA GLY A 129 -6.25 12.10 3.23
C GLY A 129 -5.25 11.67 4.31
N LEU A 130 -5.03 10.35 4.47
CA LEU A 130 -4.10 9.82 5.47
C LEU A 130 -2.64 10.09 5.12
N SER A 131 -2.27 9.94 3.84
CA SER A 131 -0.95 10.33 3.34
C SER A 131 -0.70 11.82 3.59
N GLY A 132 -1.64 12.68 3.22
CA GLY A 132 -1.55 14.13 3.42
C GLY A 132 -1.42 14.49 4.90
N TYR A 133 -2.21 13.84 5.76
CA TYR A 133 -2.11 14.04 7.21
C TYR A 133 -0.73 13.64 7.76
N ALA A 134 -0.16 12.50 7.36
CA ALA A 134 1.20 12.11 7.77
C ALA A 134 2.26 13.09 7.25
N LEU A 135 2.14 13.53 5.99
CA LEU A 135 3.06 14.49 5.35
C LEU A 135 3.08 15.85 6.05
N VAL A 136 1.90 16.35 6.45
CA VAL A 136 1.75 17.66 7.10
C VAL A 136 2.09 17.59 8.59
N SER A 137 1.57 16.59 9.30
CA SER A 137 1.80 16.46 10.75
C SER A 137 3.25 16.08 11.08
N ARG A 138 3.93 15.36 10.17
CA ARG A 138 5.27 14.79 10.36
C ARG A 138 5.40 13.99 11.67
N LYS A 139 4.29 13.47 12.19
CA LYS A 139 4.25 12.70 13.43
C LYS A 139 4.81 11.32 13.20
N ASP A 140 5.58 10.83 14.18
CA ASP A 140 6.10 9.48 14.22
C ASP A 140 4.99 8.48 14.58
N PHE A 141 4.72 7.55 13.66
CA PHE A 141 3.73 6.48 13.82
C PHE A 141 4.38 5.10 13.99
N SER A 142 5.70 5.02 14.20
CA SER A 142 6.44 3.77 14.39
C SER A 142 5.87 2.89 15.51
N PHE A 143 5.28 3.50 16.54
CA PHE A 143 4.60 2.80 17.64
C PHE A 143 3.46 1.86 17.19
N MET A 144 2.87 2.10 16.02
CA MET A 144 1.78 1.28 15.48
C MET A 144 2.29 0.01 14.80
N GLY A 145 3.58 -0.11 14.49
CA GLY A 145 4.13 -1.19 13.67
C GLY A 145 3.81 -2.60 14.18
N GLY A 146 4.01 -2.84 15.49
CA GLY A 146 3.68 -4.12 16.12
C GLY A 146 2.19 -4.46 16.09
N PHE A 147 1.34 -3.48 16.38
CA PHE A 147 -0.12 -3.63 16.32
C PHE A 147 -0.60 -3.94 14.90
N LEU A 148 -0.09 -3.22 13.89
CA LEU A 148 -0.45 -3.42 12.49
C LEU A 148 -0.02 -4.82 12.01
N MET A 149 1.18 -5.26 12.36
CA MET A 149 1.66 -6.59 11.98
C MET A 149 0.78 -7.71 12.55
N VAL A 150 0.47 -7.66 13.85
CA VAL A 150 -0.42 -8.65 14.48
C VAL A 150 -1.83 -8.55 13.91
N GLY A 151 -2.37 -7.34 13.75
CA GLY A 151 -3.70 -7.11 13.23
C GLY A 151 -3.87 -7.66 11.81
N ILE A 152 -2.91 -7.43 10.93
CA ILE A 152 -2.92 -7.95 9.56
C ILE A 152 -2.86 -9.48 9.55
N LEU A 153 -2.01 -10.09 10.39
CA LEU A 153 -1.95 -11.56 10.49
C LEU A 153 -3.26 -12.15 10.97
N VAL A 154 -3.86 -11.59 12.02
CA VAL A 154 -5.15 -12.04 12.55
C VAL A 154 -6.27 -11.86 11.53
N ALA A 155 -6.36 -10.69 10.89
CA ALA A 155 -7.37 -10.43 9.87
C ALA A 155 -7.20 -11.35 8.65
N PHE A 156 -5.97 -11.64 8.25
CA PHE A 156 -5.67 -12.58 7.18
C PHE A 156 -6.12 -14.01 7.51
N LEU A 157 -5.80 -14.51 8.72
CA LEU A 157 -6.27 -15.82 9.17
C LEU A 157 -7.79 -15.89 9.31
N ALA A 158 -8.42 -14.82 9.81
CA ALA A 158 -9.88 -14.71 9.87
C ALA A 158 -10.51 -14.69 8.47
N GLY A 159 -9.86 -14.05 7.49
CA GLY A 159 -10.27 -14.07 6.09
C GLY A 159 -10.20 -15.46 5.47
N LEU A 160 -9.15 -16.24 5.76
CA LEU A 160 -9.09 -17.65 5.37
C LEU A 160 -10.23 -18.46 6.02
N GLY A 161 -10.48 -18.24 7.31
CA GLY A 161 -11.62 -18.85 8.01
C GLY A 161 -12.97 -18.50 7.37
N ALA A 162 -13.18 -17.24 6.97
CA ALA A 162 -14.40 -16.81 6.31
C ALA A 162 -14.67 -17.56 4.99
N ILE A 163 -13.62 -17.95 4.27
CA ILE A 163 -13.73 -18.76 3.04
C ILE A 163 -14.16 -20.20 3.37
N PHE A 164 -13.59 -20.82 4.40
CA PHE A 164 -13.90 -22.22 4.75
C PHE A 164 -15.26 -22.40 5.43
N PHE A 165 -15.69 -21.42 6.23
CA PHE A 165 -16.96 -21.49 6.96
C PHE A 165 -18.13 -20.81 6.24
N GLU A 166 -17.88 -20.07 5.16
CA GLU A 166 -18.88 -19.37 4.34
C GLU A 166 -19.84 -18.47 5.16
N ILE A 167 -19.39 -17.91 6.28
CA ILE A 167 -20.21 -17.07 7.17
C ILE A 167 -20.19 -15.61 6.67
N PRO A 168 -21.31 -15.04 6.16
CA PRO A 168 -21.32 -13.67 5.61
C PRO A 168 -20.91 -12.61 6.65
N ALA A 169 -21.40 -12.72 7.88
CA ALA A 169 -21.05 -11.79 8.96
C ALA A 169 -19.55 -11.76 9.27
N LEU A 170 -18.86 -12.89 9.17
CA LEU A 170 -17.42 -12.98 9.38
C LEU A 170 -16.67 -12.27 8.24
N SER A 171 -17.09 -12.48 7.00
CA SER A 171 -16.49 -11.85 5.82
C SER A 171 -16.57 -10.32 5.87
N LEU A 172 -17.72 -9.77 6.29
CA LEU A 172 -17.90 -8.32 6.48
C LEU A 172 -17.02 -7.77 7.60
N THR A 173 -16.95 -8.49 8.71
CA THR A 173 -16.09 -8.13 9.85
C THR A 173 -14.62 -8.07 9.41
N VAL A 174 -14.17 -9.06 8.63
CA VAL A 174 -12.82 -9.09 8.07
C VAL A 174 -12.59 -7.91 7.14
N SER A 175 -13.52 -7.61 6.24
CA SER A 175 -13.41 -6.42 5.36
C SER A 175 -13.31 -5.12 6.15
N ALA A 176 -14.14 -4.93 7.18
CA ALA A 176 -14.08 -3.75 8.04
C ALA A 176 -12.73 -3.64 8.78
N ALA A 177 -12.21 -4.77 9.28
CA ALA A 177 -10.89 -4.82 9.89
C ALA A 177 -9.79 -4.44 8.89
N PHE A 178 -9.82 -4.98 7.66
CA PHE A 178 -8.86 -4.63 6.62
C PHE A 178 -8.93 -3.15 6.22
N VAL A 179 -10.11 -2.53 6.15
CA VAL A 179 -10.22 -1.09 5.89
C VAL A 179 -9.44 -0.29 6.94
N LEU A 180 -9.61 -0.60 8.24
CA LEU A 180 -8.91 0.09 9.31
C LEU A 180 -7.40 -0.21 9.31
N LEU A 181 -7.02 -1.47 9.13
CA LEU A 181 -5.61 -1.90 9.15
C LEU A 181 -4.83 -1.34 7.95
N MET A 182 -5.41 -1.38 6.74
CA MET A 182 -4.77 -0.81 5.56
C MET A 182 -4.68 0.72 5.64
N SER A 183 -5.69 1.38 6.21
CA SER A 183 -5.65 2.81 6.52
C SER A 183 -4.50 3.14 7.48
N GLY A 184 -4.37 2.38 8.57
CA GLY A 184 -3.26 2.51 9.51
C GLY A 184 -1.90 2.22 8.88
N LEU A 185 -1.82 1.25 7.97
CA LEU A 185 -0.60 0.89 7.26
C LEU A 185 -0.16 1.99 6.27
N ILE A 186 -1.10 2.65 5.59
CA ILE A 186 -0.81 3.84 4.77
C ILE A 186 -0.19 4.94 5.64
N LEU A 187 -0.84 5.25 6.77
CA LEU A 187 -0.35 6.26 7.70
C LEU A 187 1.06 5.94 8.22
N TYR A 188 1.26 4.70 8.66
CA TYR A 188 2.54 4.18 9.15
C TYR A 188 3.63 4.24 8.07
N GLN A 189 3.34 3.75 6.86
CA GLN A 189 4.34 3.69 5.79
C GLN A 189 4.73 5.09 5.31
N THR A 190 3.76 6.00 5.14
CA THR A 190 4.05 7.39 4.78
C THR A 190 4.90 8.07 5.87
N SER A 191 4.57 7.82 7.14
CA SER A 191 5.35 8.30 8.30
C SER A 191 6.79 7.76 8.28
N ALA A 192 6.97 6.46 8.07
CA ALA A 192 8.28 5.81 7.99
C ALA A 192 9.17 6.38 6.88
N ILE A 193 8.59 6.73 5.72
CA ILE A 193 9.32 7.40 4.64
C ILE A 193 9.79 8.79 5.11
N ILE A 194 8.91 9.58 5.73
CA ILE A 194 9.22 10.94 6.19
C ILE A 194 10.29 10.95 7.29
N GLN A 195 10.25 10.00 8.23
CA GLN A 195 11.26 9.86 9.28
C GLN A 195 12.58 9.25 8.79
N GLY A 196 12.65 8.78 7.54
CA GLY A 196 13.83 8.09 7.02
C GLY A 196 13.99 6.65 7.51
N GLY A 197 12.94 6.06 8.10
CA GLY A 197 12.90 4.63 8.43
C GLY A 197 12.79 3.73 7.20
N GLU A 198 12.16 4.22 6.12
CA GLU A 198 12.13 3.55 4.81
C GLU A 198 12.96 4.33 3.80
N THR A 199 14.02 3.72 3.29
CA THR A 199 14.94 4.35 2.33
C THR A 199 14.77 3.83 0.90
N ASN A 200 14.06 2.72 0.73
CA ASN A 200 13.87 2.11 -0.59
C ASN A 200 12.46 2.43 -1.12
N TYR A 201 12.40 3.27 -2.16
CA TYR A 201 11.13 3.70 -2.75
C TYR A 201 10.36 2.55 -3.42
N ILE A 202 11.04 1.50 -3.91
CA ILE A 202 10.39 0.32 -4.51
C ILE A 202 9.61 -0.44 -3.43
N MET A 203 10.24 -0.71 -2.29
CA MET A 203 9.58 -1.39 -1.18
C MET A 203 8.43 -0.55 -0.61
N ALA A 204 8.66 0.75 -0.43
CA ALA A 204 7.64 1.69 -0.02
C ALA A 204 6.42 1.66 -0.97
N THR A 205 6.67 1.65 -2.29
CA THR A 205 5.60 1.57 -3.29
C THR A 205 4.84 0.26 -3.20
N VAL A 206 5.52 -0.89 -3.06
CA VAL A 206 4.84 -2.19 -2.93
C VAL A 206 3.95 -2.21 -1.70
N THR A 207 4.44 -1.76 -0.54
CA THR A 207 3.64 -1.72 0.69
C THR A 207 2.42 -0.82 0.54
N LEU A 208 2.58 0.39 0.01
CA LEU A 208 1.46 1.31 -0.22
C LEU A 208 0.49 0.75 -1.26
N PHE A 209 0.98 0.15 -2.34
CA PHE A 209 0.14 -0.47 -3.37
C PHE A 209 -0.71 -1.60 -2.80
N VAL A 210 -0.10 -2.54 -2.07
CA VAL A 210 -0.81 -3.66 -1.43
C VAL A 210 -1.83 -3.14 -0.42
N SER A 211 -1.49 -2.08 0.31
CA SER A 211 -2.43 -1.45 1.26
C SER A 211 -3.65 -0.87 0.54
N ILE A 212 -3.42 -0.10 -0.53
CA ILE A 212 -4.48 0.51 -1.34
C ILE A 212 -5.35 -0.55 -2.02
N PHE A 213 -4.73 -1.60 -2.57
CA PHE A 213 -5.43 -2.71 -3.20
C PHE A 213 -6.37 -3.41 -2.22
N ASN A 214 -5.87 -3.76 -1.03
CA ASN A 214 -6.68 -4.42 0.00
C ASN A 214 -7.75 -3.50 0.57
N LEU A 215 -7.47 -2.19 0.66
CA LEU A 215 -8.46 -1.20 1.06
C LEU A 215 -9.59 -1.11 0.04
N PHE A 216 -9.26 -1.08 -1.26
CA PHE A 216 -10.23 -1.09 -2.35
C PHE A 216 -11.10 -2.35 -2.35
N THR A 217 -10.49 -3.55 -2.29
CA THR A 217 -11.26 -4.80 -2.29
C THR A 217 -12.17 -4.91 -1.07
N SER A 218 -11.70 -4.47 0.10
CA SER A 218 -12.48 -4.50 1.33
C SER A 218 -13.64 -3.51 1.31
N LEU A 219 -13.43 -2.28 0.80
CA LEU A 219 -14.52 -1.33 0.59
C LEU A 219 -15.52 -1.83 -0.44
N LEU A 220 -15.04 -2.40 -1.55
CA LEU A 220 -15.91 -2.97 -2.58
C LEU A 220 -16.82 -4.06 -2.01
N HIS A 221 -16.29 -4.93 -1.15
CA HIS A 221 -17.05 -5.98 -0.48
C HIS A 221 -18.08 -5.42 0.51
N LEU A 222 -17.69 -4.45 1.35
CA LEU A 222 -18.60 -3.80 2.30
C LEU A 222 -19.74 -3.05 1.60
N LEU A 223 -19.40 -2.21 0.62
CA LEU A 223 -20.39 -1.46 -0.15
C LEU A 223 -21.28 -2.41 -0.95
N GLY A 224 -20.71 -3.49 -1.51
CA GLY A 224 -21.45 -4.47 -2.30
C GLY A 224 -22.51 -5.19 -1.48
N PHE A 225 -22.18 -5.57 -0.24
CA PHE A 225 -23.15 -6.16 0.68
C PHE A 225 -24.27 -5.18 1.08
N MET A 226 -23.93 -3.91 1.34
CA MET A 226 -24.96 -2.91 1.66
C MET A 226 -25.92 -2.70 0.49
N ASN A 227 -25.41 -2.63 -0.74
CA ASN A 227 -26.23 -2.44 -1.94
C ASN A 227 -27.04 -3.69 -2.35
N SER A 228 -26.68 -4.88 -1.85
CA SER A 228 -27.48 -6.11 -2.07
C SER A 228 -28.57 -6.32 -1.02
N SER A 229 -28.54 -5.55 0.08
CA SER A 229 -29.47 -5.68 1.21
C SER A 229 -30.68 -4.75 1.13
N ASP A 230 -30.67 -3.83 0.16
CA ASP A 230 -31.77 -2.93 -0.23
C ASP A 230 -32.42 -3.41 -1.54
#